data_AF-A0AAV7I6A8-F1
#
_entry.id   AF-A0AAV7I6A8-F1
#
_cell.length_a   1.000
_cell.length_b   1.000
_cell.length_c   1.000
_cell.angle_alpha   90.00
_cell.angle_beta   90.00
_cell.angle_gamma   90.00
#
_symmetry.space_group_name_H-M   'P 1'
#
loop_
_entity.id
_entity.type
_entity.pdbx_description
1 polymer ?
#
loop_
_entity_poly.entity_id
_entity_poly.type
_entity_poly.pdbx_seq_one_letter_code
_entity_poly.pdbx_strand_id
1 'polypeptide(L)'
;MKFYLITALLIIASEAQDTFKCPDDFGFYPHHLSCDKYWKCDNNVAELKTCGNGLAFDASDAKFLTENCDYLHNVECGERTQLEPPISTPHCARLYGIFPDEKKCDVFWNCWNGEASRYQCSPGLAYDREARVCMWADQVPECRNDEVAGGFSCPAAGEVAGASGSFSRHAHPEDCRKYYICLEGIAREYGCPVGTVFKIGDTDGSGNCEDPEDVPGWGLFKQWEKSEKMIEGKGTRGKAPKKELCTRLGVFYFSTNFEDYYGDLDLKSIRKSELLAGISGNGQSNAPKSQGKPRPTPSRPQPIQE
;
A
#
# COMPACT_ATOMS: atom_id res chain seq x y z
N MET A 1 -38.17 60.88 38.54
CA MET A 1 -37.96 59.89 37.48
C MET A 1 -36.49 59.94 37.08
N LYS A 2 -35.70 58.90 37.39
CA LYS A 2 -34.26 58.83 37.07
C LYS A 2 -34.09 58.02 35.78
N PHE A 3 -33.59 58.66 34.73
CA PHE A 3 -33.20 58.00 33.49
C PHE A 3 -31.78 57.47 33.63
N TYR A 4 -31.62 56.15 33.49
CA TYR A 4 -30.30 55.51 33.41
C TYR A 4 -29.95 55.34 31.93
N LEU A 5 -28.89 56.04 31.49
CA LEU A 5 -28.27 55.84 30.19
C LEU A 5 -27.35 54.62 30.28
N ILE A 6 -27.71 53.54 29.60
CA ILE A 6 -26.85 52.36 29.43
C ILE A 6 -26.08 52.57 28.12
N THR A 7 -24.80 52.97 28.23
CA THR A 7 -23.88 53.00 27.10
C THR A 7 -23.32 51.60 26.86
N ALA A 8 -23.71 50.96 25.77
CA ALA A 8 -23.13 49.71 25.31
C ALA A 8 -21.73 49.96 24.74
N LEU A 9 -20.68 49.47 25.42
CA LEU A 9 -19.34 49.39 24.83
C LEU A 9 -19.32 48.22 23.83
N LEU A 10 -19.20 48.55 22.55
CA LEU A 10 -18.84 47.61 21.49
C LEU A 10 -17.33 47.36 21.58
N ILE A 11 -16.95 46.17 22.06
CA ILE A 11 -15.57 45.67 21.98
C ILE A 11 -15.37 45.18 20.55
N ILE A 12 -14.69 45.98 19.73
CA ILE A 12 -14.21 45.56 18.42
C ILE A 12 -12.95 44.73 18.66
N ALA A 13 -13.03 43.42 18.49
CA ALA A 13 -11.85 42.56 18.44
C ALA A 13 -11.09 42.88 17.15
N SER A 14 -9.94 43.53 17.27
CA SER A 14 -9.00 43.73 16.16
C SER A 14 -8.22 42.43 15.96
N GLU A 15 -8.50 41.69 14.90
CA GLU A 15 -7.60 40.65 14.41
C GLU A 15 -6.31 41.33 13.95
N ALA A 16 -5.21 41.10 14.66
CA ALA A 16 -3.90 41.59 14.25
C ALA A 16 -3.48 40.82 12.99
N GLN A 17 -3.55 41.46 11.82
CA GLN A 17 -2.87 40.98 10.62
C GLN A 17 -1.36 41.06 10.86
N ASP A 18 -0.72 39.89 10.97
CA ASP A 18 0.73 39.79 11.06
C ASP A 18 1.33 40.35 9.76
N THR A 19 2.04 41.47 9.85
CA THR A 19 2.64 42.12 8.68
C THR A 19 3.96 41.42 8.34
N PHE A 20 3.89 40.30 7.63
CA PHE A 20 5.08 39.62 7.15
C PHE A 20 5.83 40.49 6.13
N LYS A 21 7.15 40.62 6.31
CA LYS A 21 8.05 41.33 5.41
C LYS A 21 8.98 40.34 4.73
N CYS A 22 9.02 40.37 3.40
CA CYS A 22 9.92 39.54 2.60
C CYS A 22 11.40 39.74 3.00
N PRO A 23 12.12 38.65 3.33
CA PRO A 23 13.56 38.71 3.53
C PRO A 23 14.34 39.07 2.27
N ASP A 24 13.92 38.55 1.11
CA ASP A 24 14.48 38.84 -0.21
C ASP A 24 13.37 39.15 -1.23
N ASP A 25 13.75 39.70 -2.39
CA ASP A 25 12.82 40.06 -3.47
C ASP A 25 11.96 38.87 -3.93
N PHE A 26 12.53 37.66 -3.92
CA PHE A 26 11.88 36.41 -4.32
C PHE A 26 12.15 35.31 -3.30
N GLY A 27 11.15 34.49 -3.02
CA GLY A 27 11.35 33.29 -2.21
C GLY A 27 10.05 32.72 -1.63
N PHE A 28 10.19 31.59 -0.93
CA PHE A 28 9.12 30.85 -0.27
C PHE A 28 9.51 30.63 1.19
N TYR A 29 8.84 31.31 2.10
CA TYR A 29 9.22 31.34 3.52
C TYR A 29 8.14 30.70 4.40
N PRO A 30 8.50 29.92 5.43
CA PRO A 30 7.52 29.26 6.28
C PRO A 30 6.67 30.27 7.05
N HIS A 31 5.39 29.95 7.28
CA HIS A 31 4.57 30.70 8.23
C HIS A 31 5.04 30.42 9.66
N HIS A 32 5.01 31.43 10.53
CA HIS A 32 5.56 31.32 11.89
C HIS A 32 4.76 30.38 12.82
N LEU A 33 3.48 30.15 12.54
CA LEU A 33 2.60 29.25 13.33
C LEU A 33 2.02 28.06 12.56
N SER A 34 1.89 28.14 11.23
CA SER A 34 1.13 27.16 10.44
C SER A 34 2.11 26.29 9.69
N CYS A 35 2.02 24.97 9.85
CA CYS A 35 2.93 24.08 9.13
C CYS A 35 2.60 23.99 7.64
N ASP A 36 1.34 24.21 7.30
CA ASP A 36 0.77 24.11 5.95
C ASP A 36 0.61 25.47 5.25
N LYS A 37 1.11 26.57 5.84
CA LYS A 37 1.15 27.88 5.18
C LYS A 37 2.57 28.38 5.01
N TYR A 38 2.75 29.20 3.99
CA TYR A 38 4.00 29.83 3.63
C TYR A 38 3.76 31.14 2.91
N TRP A 39 4.76 31.99 2.88
CA TRP A 39 4.75 33.26 2.18
C TRP A 39 5.50 33.12 0.87
N LYS A 40 4.83 33.46 -0.24
CA LYS A 40 5.48 33.65 -1.53
C LYS A 40 5.84 35.12 -1.68
N CYS A 41 7.13 35.41 -1.81
CA CYS A 41 7.65 36.74 -2.10
C CYS A 41 7.91 36.89 -3.60
N ASP A 42 7.39 37.97 -4.17
CA ASP A 42 7.60 38.34 -5.57
C ASP A 42 7.75 39.87 -5.65
N ASN A 43 8.95 40.34 -6.01
CA ASN A 43 9.31 41.76 -5.99
C ASN A 43 8.97 42.45 -4.65
N ASN A 44 9.34 41.82 -3.52
CA ASN A 44 9.03 42.27 -2.15
C ASN A 44 7.54 42.30 -1.77
N VAL A 45 6.64 41.78 -2.62
CA VAL A 45 5.22 41.61 -2.26
C VAL A 45 5.03 40.22 -1.69
N ALA A 46 4.62 40.15 -0.43
CA ALA A 46 4.30 38.89 0.24
C ALA A 46 2.86 38.46 -0.03
N GLU A 47 2.68 37.23 -0.49
CA GLU A 47 1.38 36.58 -0.63
C GLU A 47 1.33 35.35 0.30
N LEU A 48 0.31 35.26 1.16
CA LEU A 48 0.09 34.08 1.99
C LEU A 48 -0.47 32.95 1.13
N LYS A 49 0.24 31.83 1.09
CA LYS A 49 -0.15 30.59 0.42
C LYS A 49 -0.41 29.50 1.44
N THR A 50 -1.20 28.52 1.01
CA THR A 50 -1.52 27.31 1.79
C THR A 50 -1.22 26.10 0.92
N CYS A 51 -0.50 25.13 1.47
CA CYS A 51 -0.31 23.82 0.83
C CYS A 51 -1.65 23.08 0.68
N GLY A 52 -1.67 22.05 -0.18
CA GLY A 52 -2.84 21.19 -0.32
C GLY A 52 -3.27 20.56 1.02
N ASN A 53 -4.57 20.35 1.23
CA ASN A 53 -5.09 19.84 2.51
C ASN A 53 -4.49 18.47 2.85
N GLY A 54 -3.64 18.40 3.89
CA GLY A 54 -2.88 17.20 4.26
C GLY A 54 -1.39 17.24 3.92
N LEU A 55 -0.92 18.33 3.32
CA LEU A 55 0.48 18.62 3.07
C LEU A 55 0.96 19.76 4.00
N ALA A 56 2.27 19.81 4.20
CA ALA A 56 2.97 20.85 4.94
C ALA A 56 4.05 21.49 4.05
N PHE A 57 4.36 22.75 4.32
CA PHE A 57 5.44 23.44 3.65
C PHE A 57 6.78 23.02 4.24
N ASP A 58 7.63 22.44 3.39
CA ASP A 58 9.00 22.06 3.68
C ASP A 58 9.95 23.23 3.42
N ALA A 59 10.49 23.78 4.51
CA ALA A 59 11.44 24.89 4.50
C ALA A 59 12.90 24.42 4.60
N SER A 60 13.20 23.16 4.25
CA SER A 60 14.55 22.60 4.32
C SER A 60 15.52 23.19 3.28
N ASP A 61 15.01 23.81 2.21
CA ASP A 61 15.80 24.58 1.26
C ASP A 61 16.36 25.85 1.91
N ALA A 62 17.65 25.82 2.24
CA ALA A 62 18.36 26.94 2.85
C ALA A 62 18.33 28.24 2.02
N LYS A 63 18.00 28.16 0.72
CA LYS A 63 17.87 29.34 -0.16
C LYS A 63 16.43 29.84 -0.29
N PHE A 64 15.44 29.09 0.19
CA PHE A 64 14.02 29.43 0.09
C PHE A 64 13.55 29.70 -1.35
N LEU A 65 14.16 29.03 -2.35
CA LEU A 65 13.82 29.24 -3.76
C LEU A 65 12.87 28.17 -4.31
N THR A 66 12.60 27.13 -3.53
CA THR A 66 11.74 26.02 -3.90
C THR A 66 10.40 26.11 -3.19
N GLU A 67 9.31 26.12 -3.94
CA GLU A 67 7.96 25.95 -3.41
C GLU A 67 7.70 24.47 -3.16
N ASN A 68 8.07 23.97 -1.97
CA ASN A 68 7.95 22.55 -1.64
C ASN A 68 6.85 22.30 -0.62
N CYS A 69 5.76 21.68 -1.05
CA CYS A 69 4.74 21.12 -0.16
C CYS A 69 4.87 19.59 -0.18
N ASP A 70 5.12 18.98 0.97
CA ASP A 70 5.26 17.53 1.13
C ASP A 70 4.25 17.01 2.17
N TYR A 71 4.11 15.70 2.29
CA TYR A 71 3.25 15.10 3.30
C TYR A 71 3.66 15.52 4.70
N LEU A 72 2.67 15.74 5.57
CA LEU A 72 2.86 16.19 6.96
C LEU A 72 3.93 15.42 7.76
N HIS A 73 4.14 14.14 7.43
CA HIS A 73 5.07 13.27 8.14
C HIS A 73 6.51 13.30 7.60
N ASN A 74 6.72 13.89 6.43
CA ASN A 74 8.04 14.12 5.85
C ASN A 74 8.60 15.49 6.26
N VAL A 75 7.75 16.38 6.75
CA VAL A 75 8.10 17.77 7.08
C VAL A 75 8.31 17.93 8.58
N GLU A 76 9.44 18.51 8.96
CA GLU A 76 9.68 18.94 10.33
C GLU A 76 8.96 20.29 10.59
N CYS A 77 7.83 20.22 11.29
CA CYS A 77 7.03 21.40 11.60
C CYS A 77 7.65 22.25 12.72
N GLY A 78 8.39 21.66 13.65
CA GLY A 78 8.87 22.33 14.86
C GLY A 78 7.71 23.01 15.62
N GLU A 79 7.85 24.31 15.90
CA GLU A 79 6.85 25.11 16.63
C GLU A 79 5.61 25.48 15.79
N ARG A 80 5.59 25.16 14.49
CA ARG A 80 4.46 25.46 13.60
C ARG A 80 3.37 24.41 13.77
N THR A 81 2.56 24.52 14.82
CA THR A 81 1.57 23.48 15.14
C THR A 81 0.20 23.69 14.49
N GLN A 82 -0.06 24.85 13.87
CA GLN A 82 -1.34 25.13 13.24
C GLN A 82 -1.45 24.45 11.88
N LEU A 83 -2.66 23.96 11.58
CA LEU A 83 -3.02 23.34 10.33
C LEU A 83 -4.45 23.76 9.97
N GLU A 84 -4.73 23.86 8.68
CA GLU A 84 -6.07 23.99 8.18
C GLU A 84 -6.94 22.79 8.58
N PRO A 85 -8.24 23.01 8.82
CA PRO A 85 -9.18 21.94 9.12
C PRO A 85 -9.14 20.84 8.04
N PRO A 86 -9.28 19.56 8.43
CA PRO A 86 -9.32 18.47 7.47
C PRO A 86 -10.53 18.58 6.54
N ILE A 87 -10.30 18.34 5.25
CA ILE A 87 -11.36 18.14 4.26
C ILE A 87 -11.38 16.66 3.95
N SER A 88 -12.39 15.97 4.45
CA SER A 88 -12.50 14.51 4.31
C SER A 88 -13.37 14.11 3.12
N THR A 89 -12.95 13.06 2.43
CA THR A 89 -13.72 12.36 1.38
C THR A 89 -13.75 10.86 1.73
N PRO A 90 -14.52 10.01 1.02
CA PRO A 90 -14.51 8.57 1.29
C PRO A 90 -13.07 8.01 1.29
N HIS A 91 -12.68 7.35 2.37
CA HIS A 91 -11.35 6.77 2.63
C HIS A 91 -10.19 7.77 2.85
N CYS A 92 -10.44 9.07 2.73
CA CYS A 92 -9.42 10.09 2.90
C CYS A 92 -9.78 11.03 4.05
N ALA A 93 -9.01 10.98 5.15
CA ALA A 93 -9.22 11.92 6.25
C ALA A 93 -8.87 13.36 5.85
N ARG A 94 -7.91 13.52 4.91
CA ARG A 94 -7.53 14.78 4.24
C ARG A 94 -7.37 14.52 2.74
N LEU A 95 -7.41 15.57 1.92
CA LEU A 95 -7.32 15.43 0.46
C LEU A 95 -6.01 14.77 -0.01
N TYR A 96 -4.92 14.97 0.71
CA TYR A 96 -3.64 14.32 0.46
C TYR A 96 -3.20 13.51 1.67
N GLY A 97 -2.78 12.26 1.45
CA GLY A 97 -2.23 11.41 2.49
C GLY A 97 -2.35 9.92 2.20
N ILE A 98 -1.85 9.12 3.15
CA ILE A 98 -2.01 7.66 3.16
C ILE A 98 -2.80 7.31 4.42
N PHE A 99 -3.88 6.55 4.27
CA PHE A 99 -4.80 6.25 5.36
C PHE A 99 -5.11 4.74 5.39
N PRO A 100 -5.11 4.10 6.58
CA PRO A 100 -5.57 2.72 6.73
C PRO A 100 -7.06 2.59 6.40
N ASP A 101 -7.48 1.41 5.98
CA ASP A 101 -8.88 1.04 5.95
C ASP A 101 -9.42 0.83 7.38
N GLU A 102 -10.69 1.17 7.59
CA GLU A 102 -11.33 1.07 8.92
C GLU A 102 -11.68 -0.37 9.33
N LYS A 103 -11.76 -1.29 8.36
CA LYS A 103 -12.27 -2.65 8.58
C LYS A 103 -11.27 -3.73 8.22
N LYS A 104 -10.29 -3.42 7.38
CA LYS A 104 -9.35 -4.38 6.83
C LYS A 104 -7.91 -3.93 7.13
N CYS A 105 -7.25 -4.65 8.04
CA CYS A 105 -5.88 -4.38 8.44
C CYS A 105 -4.86 -4.48 7.30
N ASP A 106 -5.13 -5.28 6.28
CA ASP A 106 -4.29 -5.44 5.10
C ASP A 106 -4.55 -4.40 4.01
N VAL A 107 -5.43 -3.41 4.23
CA VAL A 107 -5.85 -2.43 3.22
C VAL A 107 -5.52 -1.02 3.66
N PHE A 108 -5.04 -0.22 2.72
CA PHE A 108 -4.82 1.20 2.90
C PHE A 108 -5.14 1.97 1.63
N TRP A 109 -5.23 3.28 1.75
CA TRP A 109 -5.69 4.19 0.72
C TRP A 109 -4.65 5.28 0.51
N ASN A 110 -4.21 5.48 -0.74
CA ASN A 110 -3.43 6.65 -1.13
C ASN A 110 -4.38 7.69 -1.71
N CYS A 111 -4.40 8.88 -1.12
CA CYS A 111 -5.31 9.95 -1.49
C CYS A 111 -4.58 11.06 -2.23
N TRP A 112 -5.07 11.37 -3.42
CA TRP A 112 -4.60 12.48 -4.24
C TRP A 112 -5.76 13.42 -4.54
N ASN A 113 -5.74 14.62 -3.97
CA ASN A 113 -6.83 15.59 -4.10
C ASN A 113 -8.22 15.01 -3.74
N GLY A 114 -8.27 14.13 -2.74
CA GLY A 114 -9.48 13.46 -2.25
C GLY A 114 -9.93 12.26 -3.08
N GLU A 115 -9.25 11.91 -4.17
CA GLU A 115 -9.46 10.67 -4.92
C GLU A 115 -8.61 9.55 -4.29
N ALA A 116 -9.29 8.51 -3.78
CA ALA A 116 -8.67 7.41 -3.05
C ALA A 116 -8.32 6.25 -3.98
N SER A 117 -7.06 5.87 -4.01
CA SER A 117 -6.57 4.66 -4.65
C SER A 117 -6.39 3.57 -3.60
N ARG A 118 -7.05 2.42 -3.79
CA ARG A 118 -6.97 1.28 -2.87
C ARG A 118 -5.67 0.52 -3.06
N TYR A 119 -5.02 0.17 -1.96
CA TYR A 119 -3.88 -0.72 -1.92
C TYR A 119 -4.13 -1.83 -0.91
N GLN A 120 -3.50 -2.97 -1.16
CA GLN A 120 -3.56 -4.12 -0.27
C GLN A 120 -2.14 -4.62 -0.02
N CYS A 121 -1.82 -4.83 1.25
CA CYS A 121 -0.57 -5.43 1.66
C CYS A 121 -0.48 -6.87 1.14
N SER A 122 0.76 -7.37 1.02
CA SER A 122 0.97 -8.78 0.73
C SER A 122 0.28 -9.65 1.79
N PRO A 123 -0.12 -10.89 1.43
CA PRO A 123 -0.84 -11.75 2.36
C PRO A 123 -0.07 -11.96 3.68
N GLY A 124 -0.79 -11.98 4.81
CA GLY A 124 -0.20 -12.05 6.16
C GLY A 124 0.40 -10.75 6.71
N LEU A 125 0.39 -9.65 5.95
CA LEU A 125 0.84 -8.33 6.40
C LEU A 125 -0.34 -7.39 6.68
N ALA A 126 -0.16 -6.48 7.62
CA ALA A 126 -1.06 -5.37 7.94
C ALA A 126 -0.36 -4.04 7.68
N TYR A 127 -1.12 -3.01 7.32
CA TYR A 127 -0.60 -1.66 7.13
C TYR A 127 -0.41 -0.97 8.49
N ASP A 128 0.82 -0.60 8.80
CA ASP A 128 1.16 0.20 9.97
C ASP A 128 1.06 1.69 9.63
N ARG A 129 0.22 2.45 10.35
CA ARG A 129 -0.03 3.87 10.07
C ARG A 129 1.18 4.75 10.41
N GLU A 130 1.88 4.40 11.49
CA GLU A 130 2.97 5.17 12.07
C GLU A 130 4.26 5.00 11.25
N ALA A 131 4.59 3.76 10.88
CA ALA A 131 5.71 3.40 10.04
C ALA A 131 5.39 3.57 8.54
N ARG A 132 4.10 3.63 8.17
CA ARG A 132 3.59 3.81 6.79
C ARG A 132 4.01 2.70 5.84
N VAL A 133 4.15 1.49 6.37
CA VAL A 133 4.60 0.31 5.63
C VAL A 133 3.76 -0.90 6.01
N CYS A 134 3.70 -1.89 5.13
CA CYS A 134 3.11 -3.18 5.45
C CYS A 134 4.08 -3.98 6.33
N MET A 135 3.65 -4.32 7.54
CA MET A 135 4.40 -5.10 8.52
C MET A 135 3.64 -6.38 8.87
N TRP A 136 4.27 -7.29 9.61
CA TRP A 136 3.54 -8.46 10.11
C TRP A 136 2.41 -8.02 11.04
N ALA A 137 1.22 -8.60 10.90
CA ALA A 137 0.06 -8.14 11.65
C ALA A 137 0.22 -8.24 13.18
N ASP A 138 1.07 -9.13 13.68
CA ASP A 138 1.41 -9.23 15.12
C ASP A 138 2.29 -8.08 15.62
N GLN A 139 2.83 -7.24 14.72
CA GLN A 139 3.63 -6.06 15.02
C GLN A 139 2.82 -4.76 14.93
N VAL A 140 1.61 -4.80 14.37
CA VAL A 140 0.73 -3.63 14.22
C VAL A 140 -0.28 -3.63 15.38
N PRO A 141 -0.22 -2.67 16.33
CA PRO A 141 -0.98 -2.74 17.58
C PRO A 141 -2.50 -2.83 17.42
N GLU A 142 -3.05 -2.21 16.38
CA GLU A 142 -4.50 -2.19 16.11
C GLU A 142 -5.00 -3.40 15.33
N CYS A 143 -4.09 -4.29 14.90
CA CYS A 143 -4.40 -5.41 14.03
C CYS A 143 -4.14 -6.75 14.69
N ARG A 144 -4.85 -7.77 14.23
CA ARG A 144 -4.65 -9.14 14.70
C ARG A 144 -4.31 -10.07 13.55
N ASN A 145 -3.52 -11.09 13.86
CA ASN A 145 -3.10 -12.05 12.85
C ASN A 145 -4.28 -12.82 12.23
N ASP A 146 -5.31 -13.16 13.00
CA ASP A 146 -6.49 -13.85 12.50
C ASP A 146 -7.25 -13.06 11.41
N GLU A 147 -7.15 -11.73 11.41
CA GLU A 147 -7.75 -10.85 10.40
C GLU A 147 -7.03 -10.92 9.05
N VAL A 148 -5.71 -11.13 9.06
CA VAL A 148 -4.87 -11.20 7.85
C VAL A 148 -4.53 -12.62 7.42
N ALA A 149 -4.65 -13.61 8.30
CA ALA A 149 -4.37 -15.02 8.03
C ALA A 149 -5.56 -15.77 7.42
N GLY A 150 -6.65 -15.08 7.03
CA GLY A 150 -7.82 -15.72 6.41
C GLY A 150 -8.50 -16.75 7.32
N GLY A 151 -8.38 -16.60 8.65
CA GLY A 151 -8.91 -17.54 9.64
C GLY A 151 -8.10 -18.83 9.84
N PHE A 152 -6.93 -18.98 9.20
CA PHE A 152 -6.06 -20.12 9.45
C PHE A 152 -5.41 -20.03 10.84
N SER A 153 -5.48 -21.12 11.60
CA SER A 153 -4.87 -21.24 12.93
C SER A 153 -3.80 -22.32 12.90
N CYS A 154 -2.66 -22.05 13.52
CA CYS A 154 -1.59 -23.03 13.62
C CYS A 154 -2.01 -24.25 14.46
N PRO A 155 -1.58 -25.47 14.08
CA PRO A 155 -1.78 -26.65 14.91
C PRO A 155 -1.11 -26.50 16.29
N ALA A 156 -1.61 -27.24 17.28
CA ALA A 156 -1.04 -27.17 18.61
C ALA A 156 0.39 -27.76 18.65
N ALA A 157 1.20 -27.26 19.59
CA ALA A 157 2.57 -27.74 19.76
C ALA A 157 2.58 -29.25 20.04
N GLY A 158 3.28 -30.02 19.19
CA GLY A 158 3.38 -31.47 19.29
C GLY A 158 2.39 -32.27 18.42
N GLU A 159 1.44 -31.62 17.73
CA GLU A 159 0.53 -32.29 16.79
C GLU A 159 1.19 -32.60 15.43
N VAL A 160 2.27 -31.90 15.09
CA VAL A 160 3.03 -32.11 13.85
C VAL A 160 4.28 -32.94 14.14
N ALA A 161 4.18 -34.24 13.93
CA ALA A 161 5.26 -35.21 14.17
C ALA A 161 6.38 -35.03 13.13
N GLY A 162 7.38 -34.21 13.45
CA GLY A 162 8.55 -34.01 12.59
C GLY A 162 8.90 -32.56 12.29
N ALA A 163 8.21 -31.58 12.89
CA ALA A 163 8.65 -30.20 12.90
C ALA A 163 10.03 -30.15 13.57
N SER A 164 11.06 -30.28 12.74
CA SER A 164 12.45 -30.46 13.17
C SER A 164 13.05 -29.15 13.71
N GLY A 165 12.22 -28.10 13.88
CA GLY A 165 12.55 -26.78 14.39
C GLY A 165 11.31 -25.98 14.83
N SER A 166 11.54 -24.73 15.24
CA SER A 166 10.56 -23.75 15.76
C SER A 166 9.43 -23.35 14.77
N PHE A 167 9.31 -24.03 13.63
CA PHE A 167 8.30 -23.73 12.62
C PHE A 167 7.79 -24.95 11.85
N SER A 168 6.59 -24.82 11.30
CA SER A 168 5.95 -25.79 10.39
C SER A 168 5.31 -25.08 9.20
N ARG A 169 5.11 -25.80 8.10
CA ARG A 169 4.47 -25.27 6.88
C ARG A 169 3.17 -26.01 6.59
N HIS A 170 2.15 -25.27 6.15
CA HIS A 170 0.79 -25.78 5.93
C HIS A 170 0.23 -25.23 4.63
N ALA A 171 -0.54 -26.02 3.87
CA ALA A 171 -1.16 -25.53 2.66
C ALA A 171 -2.26 -24.49 2.94
N HIS A 172 -2.41 -23.53 2.05
CA HIS A 172 -3.53 -22.59 2.11
C HIS A 172 -4.82 -23.28 1.60
N PRO A 173 -5.98 -23.09 2.27
CA PRO A 173 -7.21 -23.83 1.95
C PRO A 173 -7.84 -23.42 0.62
N GLU A 174 -7.61 -22.18 0.17
CA GLU A 174 -8.29 -21.62 -1.01
C GLU A 174 -7.35 -21.31 -2.19
N ASP A 175 -6.04 -21.47 -2.03
CA ASP A 175 -5.06 -21.08 -3.07
C ASP A 175 -3.82 -21.98 -3.02
N CYS A 176 -3.64 -22.79 -4.05
CA CYS A 176 -2.52 -23.74 -4.14
C CYS A 176 -1.15 -23.07 -4.30
N ARG A 177 -1.10 -21.79 -4.71
CA ARG A 177 0.15 -21.03 -4.75
C ARG A 177 0.52 -20.46 -3.39
N LYS A 178 -0.34 -20.57 -2.39
CA LYS A 178 -0.12 -20.01 -1.06
C LYS A 178 0.02 -21.09 -0.01
N TYR A 179 0.67 -20.72 1.07
CA TYR A 179 0.90 -21.58 2.22
C TYR A 179 1.10 -20.74 3.47
N TYR A 180 0.92 -21.36 4.63
CA TYR A 180 1.21 -20.75 5.93
C TYR A 180 2.51 -21.30 6.49
N ILE A 181 3.32 -20.43 7.07
CA ILE A 181 4.39 -20.81 7.99
C ILE A 181 3.91 -20.49 9.39
N CYS A 182 3.84 -21.51 10.23
CA CYS A 182 3.57 -21.38 11.65
C CYS A 182 4.90 -21.22 12.38
N LEU A 183 5.15 -20.05 12.94
CA LEU A 183 6.30 -19.73 13.77
C LEU A 183 5.78 -19.42 15.17
N GLU A 184 6.14 -20.25 16.16
CA GLU A 184 5.70 -20.05 17.56
C GLU A 184 4.16 -19.94 17.71
N GLY A 185 3.40 -20.66 16.87
CA GLY A 185 1.93 -20.63 16.89
C GLY A 185 1.31 -19.46 16.10
N ILE A 186 2.12 -18.57 15.55
CA ILE A 186 1.68 -17.44 14.71
C ILE A 186 1.73 -17.87 13.24
N ALA A 187 0.56 -17.91 12.59
CA ALA A 187 0.45 -18.23 11.18
C ALA A 187 0.89 -17.04 10.33
N ARG A 188 1.75 -17.27 9.34
CA ARG A 188 2.18 -16.25 8.38
C ARG A 188 1.92 -16.77 6.98
N GLU A 189 1.11 -16.06 6.21
CA GLU A 189 0.81 -16.44 4.83
C GLU A 189 1.98 -16.06 3.91
N TYR A 190 2.30 -16.95 2.97
CA TYR A 190 3.33 -16.76 1.97
C TYR A 190 2.83 -17.24 0.60
N GLY A 191 3.46 -16.73 -0.45
CA GLY A 191 3.26 -17.16 -1.83
C GLY A 191 4.46 -17.91 -2.38
N CYS A 192 4.20 -18.92 -3.18
CA CYS A 192 5.19 -19.55 -4.03
C CYS A 192 5.56 -18.65 -5.22
N PRO A 193 6.81 -18.71 -5.71
CA PRO A 193 7.23 -18.05 -6.94
C PRO A 193 6.25 -18.30 -8.08
N VAL A 194 6.12 -17.32 -8.97
CA VAL A 194 5.22 -17.40 -10.12
C VAL A 194 5.50 -18.67 -10.92
N GLY A 195 4.45 -19.45 -11.21
CA GLY A 195 4.53 -20.72 -11.94
C GLY A 195 4.61 -21.97 -11.05
N THR A 196 4.91 -21.82 -9.76
CA THR A 196 5.01 -22.95 -8.81
C THR A 196 3.85 -22.96 -7.81
N VAL A 197 3.59 -24.13 -7.22
CA VAL A 197 2.54 -24.37 -6.21
C VAL A 197 3.10 -25.05 -4.98
N PHE A 198 2.45 -24.88 -3.84
CA PHE A 198 2.92 -25.44 -2.58
C PHE A 198 2.58 -26.93 -2.46
N LYS A 199 3.61 -27.76 -2.27
CA LYS A 199 3.52 -29.20 -2.01
C LYS A 199 3.76 -29.46 -0.53
N ILE A 200 2.78 -30.08 0.13
CA ILE A 200 2.87 -30.50 1.53
C ILE A 200 3.81 -31.72 1.63
N GLY A 201 4.70 -31.74 2.62
CA GLY A 201 5.49 -32.92 2.98
C GLY A 201 4.66 -33.96 3.71
N ASP A 202 5.01 -35.24 3.57
CA ASP A 202 4.10 -36.35 3.88
C ASP A 202 3.61 -36.39 5.33
N THR A 203 4.39 -35.94 6.34
CA THR A 203 3.97 -35.97 7.77
C THR A 203 4.70 -35.02 8.73
N ASP A 204 5.78 -34.37 8.30
CA ASP A 204 6.73 -33.68 9.18
C ASP A 204 6.51 -32.16 9.31
N GLY A 205 5.44 -31.62 8.72
CA GLY A 205 5.25 -30.18 8.62
C GLY A 205 6.26 -29.50 7.71
N SER A 206 6.98 -30.28 6.89
CA SER A 206 7.74 -29.75 5.76
C SER A 206 6.81 -29.46 4.58
N GLY A 207 7.32 -28.72 3.61
CA GLY A 207 6.63 -28.45 2.36
C GLY A 207 7.38 -27.42 1.55
N ASN A 208 7.35 -27.54 0.23
CA ASN A 208 8.14 -26.73 -0.69
C ASN A 208 7.30 -26.29 -1.89
N CYS A 209 7.71 -25.21 -2.54
CA CYS A 209 7.14 -24.79 -3.81
C CYS A 209 7.72 -25.65 -4.93
N GLU A 210 6.86 -26.32 -5.68
CA GLU A 210 7.23 -27.24 -6.76
C GLU A 210 6.46 -26.90 -8.03
N ASP A 211 6.92 -27.46 -9.15
CA ASP A 211 6.16 -27.37 -10.39
C ASP A 211 4.80 -28.08 -10.24
N PRO A 212 3.71 -27.51 -10.80
CA PRO A 212 2.37 -28.08 -10.64
C PRO A 212 2.25 -29.53 -11.08
N GLU A 213 3.04 -29.95 -12.07
CA GLU A 213 3.04 -31.32 -12.60
C GLU A 213 3.57 -32.35 -11.59
N ASP A 214 4.40 -31.92 -10.65
CA ASP A 214 5.05 -32.76 -9.63
C ASP A 214 4.26 -32.84 -8.31
N VAL A 215 3.11 -32.14 -8.25
CA VAL A 215 2.17 -32.22 -7.13
C VAL A 215 1.25 -33.43 -7.31
N PRO A 216 1.24 -34.38 -6.35
CA PRO A 216 0.34 -35.53 -6.40
C PRO A 216 -1.13 -35.08 -6.54
N GLY A 217 -1.84 -35.60 -7.55
CA GLY A 217 -3.24 -35.24 -7.83
C GLY A 217 -3.44 -34.25 -8.99
N TRP A 218 -2.39 -33.57 -9.46
CA TRP A 218 -2.48 -32.65 -10.60
C TRP A 218 -2.98 -33.30 -11.91
N GLY A 219 -2.57 -34.55 -12.17
CA GLY A 219 -3.05 -35.32 -13.32
C GLY A 219 -4.55 -35.61 -13.28
N LEU A 220 -5.12 -35.85 -12.09
CA LEU A 220 -6.56 -36.05 -11.90
C LEU A 220 -7.33 -34.74 -12.11
N PHE A 221 -6.77 -33.61 -11.66
CA PHE A 221 -7.34 -32.29 -11.93
C PHE A 221 -7.42 -31.99 -13.43
N LYS A 222 -6.32 -32.16 -14.18
CA LYS A 222 -6.32 -31.99 -15.65
C LYS A 222 -7.39 -32.84 -16.34
N GLN A 223 -7.60 -34.06 -15.84
CA GLN A 223 -8.60 -34.97 -16.39
C GLN A 223 -10.04 -34.55 -16.04
N TRP A 224 -10.26 -34.05 -14.83
CA TRP A 224 -11.53 -33.48 -14.38
C TRP A 224 -11.87 -32.18 -15.12
N GLU A 225 -10.93 -31.23 -15.25
CA GLU A 225 -11.12 -29.98 -16.01
C GLU A 225 -11.44 -30.26 -17.49
N LYS A 226 -10.77 -31.24 -18.09
CA LYS A 226 -11.07 -31.71 -19.45
C LYS A 226 -12.45 -32.35 -19.54
N SER A 227 -12.94 -32.98 -18.47
CA SER A 227 -14.29 -33.56 -18.41
C SER A 227 -15.39 -32.52 -18.14
N GLU A 228 -15.11 -31.47 -17.36
CA GLU A 228 -16.07 -30.38 -17.12
C GLU A 228 -16.22 -29.47 -18.34
N LYS A 229 -15.13 -29.17 -19.05
CA LYS A 229 -15.18 -28.49 -20.36
C LYS A 229 -16.00 -29.28 -21.40
N MET A 230 -16.14 -30.60 -21.21
CA MET A 230 -17.02 -31.44 -22.03
C MET A 230 -18.50 -31.41 -21.56
N ILE A 231 -18.76 -31.03 -20.30
CA ILE A 231 -20.10 -30.92 -19.71
C ILE A 231 -20.69 -29.51 -19.89
N GLU A 232 -19.88 -28.44 -19.86
CA GLU A 232 -20.36 -27.07 -20.18
C GLU A 232 -20.85 -26.92 -21.63
N GLY A 233 -20.44 -27.80 -22.53
CA GLY A 233 -21.02 -27.94 -23.87
C GLY A 233 -22.46 -28.50 -23.88
N LYS A 234 -22.99 -28.96 -22.73
CA LYS A 234 -24.35 -29.49 -22.57
C LYS A 234 -24.94 -28.92 -21.28
N GLY A 235 -25.44 -27.68 -21.37
CA GLY A 235 -25.95 -26.91 -20.23
C GLY A 235 -26.82 -27.71 -19.25
N THR A 236 -26.27 -28.02 -18.08
CA THR A 236 -27.04 -28.32 -16.87
C THR A 236 -26.27 -27.77 -15.67
N ARG A 237 -26.96 -26.92 -14.90
CA ARG A 237 -26.44 -26.19 -13.75
C ARG A 237 -26.57 -27.08 -12.52
N GLY A 238 -25.46 -27.64 -12.03
CA GLY A 238 -25.41 -28.38 -10.76
C GLY A 238 -24.26 -27.88 -9.90
N LYS A 239 -24.57 -27.09 -8.86
CA LYS A 239 -23.58 -26.64 -7.85
C LYS A 239 -23.60 -27.63 -6.68
N ALA A 240 -22.48 -28.33 -6.46
CA ALA A 240 -22.15 -29.09 -5.24
C ALA A 240 -20.65 -28.82 -4.89
N PRO A 241 -20.20 -29.05 -3.64
CA PRO A 241 -19.61 -28.02 -2.79
C PRO A 241 -18.11 -27.77 -3.05
N LYS A 242 -17.77 -26.51 -3.32
CA LYS A 242 -16.42 -25.96 -3.59
C LYS A 242 -15.43 -25.99 -2.40
N LYS A 243 -15.69 -26.70 -1.30
CA LYS A 243 -15.04 -26.42 0.00
C LYS A 243 -14.12 -27.51 0.58
N GLU A 244 -13.77 -28.57 -0.16
CA GLU A 244 -13.11 -29.73 0.46
C GLU A 244 -11.99 -30.39 -0.37
N LEU A 245 -11.19 -29.63 -1.13
CA LEU A 245 -10.20 -30.24 -2.05
C LEU A 245 -8.72 -29.87 -1.88
N CYS A 246 -8.34 -28.71 -1.33
CA CYS A 246 -6.91 -28.38 -1.12
C CYS A 246 -6.24 -29.33 -0.10
N THR A 247 -6.96 -29.71 0.96
CA THR A 247 -6.41 -30.53 2.07
C THR A 247 -6.39 -32.04 1.79
N ARG A 248 -7.20 -32.55 0.84
CA ARG A 248 -7.31 -34.00 0.55
C ARG A 248 -6.77 -34.42 -0.82
N LEU A 249 -6.66 -33.52 -1.80
CA LEU A 249 -6.26 -33.86 -3.17
C LEU A 249 -5.30 -32.85 -3.83
N GLY A 250 -4.78 -31.84 -3.10
CA GLY A 250 -3.64 -31.04 -3.54
C GLY A 250 -3.86 -30.15 -4.77
N VAL A 251 -5.11 -29.88 -5.14
CA VAL A 251 -5.51 -28.91 -6.19
C VAL A 251 -6.84 -28.32 -5.68
N PHE A 252 -7.15 -27.02 -5.72
CA PHE A 252 -7.59 -26.20 -6.85
C PHE A 252 -7.59 -24.70 -6.46
N TYR A 253 -6.80 -23.87 -7.15
CA TYR A 253 -7.20 -22.70 -7.95
C TYR A 253 -5.90 -22.13 -8.52
N PHE A 254 -5.73 -22.15 -9.84
CA PHE A 254 -4.85 -21.17 -10.48
C PHE A 254 -5.70 -19.92 -10.60
N SER A 255 -5.44 -18.88 -9.81
CA SER A 255 -5.89 -17.56 -10.25
C SER A 255 -5.11 -17.27 -11.53
N THR A 256 -5.75 -17.49 -12.67
CA THR A 256 -5.29 -17.01 -13.97
C THR A 256 -5.47 -15.50 -14.10
N ASN A 257 -6.00 -14.84 -13.07
CA ASN A 257 -6.12 -13.40 -13.03
C ASN A 257 -4.87 -12.83 -12.37
N PHE A 258 -4.01 -12.27 -13.21
CA PHE A 258 -2.95 -11.35 -12.82
C PHE A 258 -3.46 -10.21 -11.91
N GLU A 259 -4.77 -9.91 -11.95
CA GLU A 259 -5.48 -8.88 -11.20
C GLU A 259 -5.71 -9.20 -9.70
N ASP A 260 -5.66 -10.46 -9.27
CA ASP A 260 -5.91 -10.80 -7.85
C ASP A 260 -4.66 -10.62 -6.96
N TYR A 261 -3.47 -10.54 -7.56
CA TYR A 261 -2.19 -10.45 -6.83
C TYR A 261 -1.74 -9.00 -6.56
N TYR A 262 -2.24 -8.08 -7.38
CA TYR A 262 -2.21 -6.63 -7.15
C TYR A 262 -3.65 -6.16 -7.22
N GLY A 263 -4.41 -6.35 -6.14
CA GLY A 263 -5.85 -6.10 -6.13
C GLY A 263 -6.18 -4.77 -6.79
N ASP A 264 -7.05 -4.81 -7.81
CA ASP A 264 -7.56 -3.68 -8.60
C ASP A 264 -6.79 -2.37 -8.35
N LEU A 265 -5.55 -2.28 -8.85
CA LEU A 265 -5.01 -0.97 -9.19
C LEU A 265 -6.00 -0.45 -10.22
N ASP A 266 -6.92 0.42 -9.79
CA ASP A 266 -7.99 0.91 -10.62
C ASP A 266 -7.35 1.58 -11.85
N LEU A 267 -7.20 0.82 -12.93
CA LEU A 267 -6.60 1.28 -14.19
C LEU A 267 -7.43 2.44 -14.76
N LYS A 268 -8.66 2.65 -14.26
CA LYS A 268 -9.49 3.82 -14.57
C LYS A 268 -8.99 5.07 -13.83
N SER A 269 -8.43 4.96 -12.62
CA SER A 269 -7.80 6.08 -11.91
C SER A 269 -6.49 6.52 -12.59
N ILE A 270 -5.64 5.55 -12.99
CA ILE A 270 -4.37 5.82 -13.68
C ILE A 270 -4.60 6.49 -15.04
N ARG A 271 -5.54 5.98 -15.85
CA ARG A 271 -5.87 6.60 -17.15
C ARG A 271 -6.54 7.97 -17.01
N LYS A 272 -7.25 8.23 -15.92
CA LYS A 272 -7.89 9.52 -15.67
C LYS A 272 -6.88 10.57 -15.19
N SER A 273 -5.86 10.17 -14.42
CA SER A 273 -4.72 11.05 -14.11
C SER A 273 -3.88 11.38 -15.35
N GLU A 274 -3.71 10.43 -16.29
CA GLU A 274 -3.02 10.68 -17.57
C GLU A 274 -3.83 11.56 -18.52
N LEU A 275 -5.17 11.45 -18.50
CA LEU A 275 -6.06 12.33 -19.27
C LEU A 275 -6.09 13.77 -18.74
N LEU A 276 -5.93 13.96 -17.43
CA LEU A 276 -5.82 15.30 -16.82
C LEU A 276 -4.43 15.93 -16.98
N ALA A 277 -3.41 15.13 -17.34
CA ALA A 277 -2.03 15.57 -17.60
C ALA A 277 -1.73 15.97 -19.06
N GLY A 278 -2.73 15.98 -19.96
CA GLY A 278 -2.62 16.69 -21.24
C GLY A 278 -1.50 16.25 -22.19
N ILE A 279 -1.28 14.94 -22.37
CA ILE A 279 -0.36 14.46 -23.42
C ILE A 279 -1.14 14.21 -24.71
N SER A 280 -1.14 15.23 -25.58
CA SER A 280 -1.48 15.08 -26.99
C SER A 280 -0.33 14.37 -27.69
N GLY A 281 -0.56 13.17 -28.24
CA GLY A 281 0.47 12.35 -28.88
C GLY A 281 -0.11 11.45 -29.96
N ASN A 282 -0.49 12.07 -31.08
CA ASN A 282 -0.89 11.40 -32.32
C ASN A 282 0.24 10.48 -32.80
N GLY A 283 -0.11 9.27 -33.26
CA GLY A 283 0.85 8.21 -33.57
C GLY A 283 1.78 8.49 -34.74
N GLN A 284 2.94 7.84 -34.73
CA GLN A 284 3.50 7.16 -35.90
C GLN A 284 4.70 6.29 -35.50
N SER A 285 4.58 5.02 -35.88
CA SER A 285 5.63 4.03 -35.97
C SER A 285 6.82 4.53 -36.81
N ASN A 286 8.03 4.48 -36.24
CA ASN A 286 9.27 4.17 -36.96
C ASN A 286 10.40 3.93 -35.95
N ALA A 287 10.76 2.65 -35.76
CA ALA A 287 11.91 2.25 -34.95
C ALA A 287 13.20 2.29 -35.79
N PRO A 288 14.27 2.97 -35.34
CA PRO A 288 15.62 2.73 -35.85
C PRO A 288 16.30 1.64 -35.02
N LYS A 289 16.83 0.61 -35.70
CA LYS A 289 17.72 -0.41 -35.11
C LYS A 289 18.98 0.27 -34.55
N SER A 290 19.21 0.20 -33.24
CA SER A 290 20.51 0.53 -32.64
C SER A 290 21.26 -0.75 -32.28
N GLN A 291 22.50 -0.83 -32.76
CA GLN A 291 23.42 -1.95 -32.57
C GLN A 291 23.94 -1.97 -31.13
N GLY A 292 23.94 -3.14 -30.51
CA GLY A 292 24.38 -3.36 -29.13
C GLY A 292 25.86 -3.06 -28.94
N LYS A 293 26.18 -2.27 -27.89
CA LYS A 293 27.53 -2.13 -27.36
C LYS A 293 27.87 -3.33 -26.46
N PRO A 294 29.11 -3.86 -26.51
CA PRO A 294 29.51 -5.02 -25.72
C PRO A 294 29.64 -4.72 -24.21
N ARG A 295 29.31 -5.73 -23.42
CA ARG A 295 29.32 -5.78 -21.96
C ARG A 295 30.76 -5.71 -21.39
N PRO A 296 31.04 -4.93 -20.34
CA PRO A 296 32.34 -4.96 -19.66
C PRO A 296 32.52 -6.26 -18.87
N THR A 297 33.72 -6.83 -18.92
CA THR A 297 34.16 -7.99 -18.13
C THR A 297 34.43 -7.62 -16.67
N PRO A 298 34.16 -8.51 -15.70
CA PRO A 298 34.41 -8.25 -14.29
C PRO A 298 35.90 -8.33 -13.94
N SER A 299 36.38 -7.36 -13.17
CA SER A 299 37.75 -7.27 -12.65
C SER A 299 37.99 -8.24 -11.48
N ARG A 300 39.18 -8.85 -11.49
CA ARG A 300 39.68 -9.79 -10.47
C ARG A 300 40.12 -9.03 -9.21
N PRO A 301 39.79 -9.47 -7.98
CA PRO A 301 40.29 -8.83 -6.76
C PRO A 301 41.79 -9.06 -6.56
N GLN A 302 42.52 -8.02 -6.13
CA GLN A 302 43.89 -8.12 -5.64
C GLN A 302 43.92 -8.44 -4.13
N PRO A 303 44.96 -9.12 -3.63
CA PRO A 303 45.07 -9.53 -2.23
C PRO A 303 45.46 -8.36 -1.31
N ILE A 304 44.90 -8.38 -0.11
CA ILE A 304 45.21 -7.49 1.01
C ILE A 304 46.60 -7.88 1.56
N GLN A 305 47.50 -6.90 1.69
CA GLN A 305 48.67 -7.00 2.57
C GLN A 305 48.50 -6.00 3.72
N GLU A 306 48.99 -6.40 4.89
CA GLU A 306 48.85 -5.81 6.23
C GLU A 306 49.03 -4.29 6.32
#